data_AF-X5PSB4-F1
#
_entry.id   AF-X5PSB4-F1
#
_cell.length_a   1.000
_cell.length_b   1.000
_cell.length_c   1.000
_cell.angle_alpha   90.00
_cell.angle_beta   90.00
_cell.angle_gamma   90.00
#
_symmetry.space_group_name_H-M   'P 1'
#
loop_
_entity.id
_entity.type
_entity.pdbx_description
1 polymer ?
#
loop_
_entity_poly.entity_id
_entity_poly.type
_entity_poly.pdbx_seq_one_letter_code
_entity_poly.pdbx_strand_id
1 'polypeptide(L)'
;MRQESVFNLRQSFGLELDMPMDAGIAPYVHVLRREGIETYESCQGGPGHVFPEPTIRFHGGRGEGFKAFAIATTHGLPVYAVRRIWTVDDGELTGPFWEIVFREQAQSEGDF
;
A
#
# COMPACT_ATOMS: atom_id res chain seq x y z
N MET A 1 33.52 -1.78 5.84
CA MET A 1 32.48 -2.52 6.59
C MET A 1 31.15 -1.86 6.24
N ARG A 2 30.46 -2.33 5.20
CA ARG A 2 29.13 -1.80 4.84
C ARG A 2 28.12 -2.61 5.63
N GLN A 3 27.34 -1.95 6.46
CA GLN A 3 26.18 -2.56 7.11
C GLN A 3 25.20 -2.93 6.00
N GLU A 4 25.02 -4.23 5.78
CA GLU A 4 23.85 -4.73 5.07
C GLU A 4 22.65 -4.38 5.94
N SER A 5 21.86 -3.42 5.48
CA SER A 5 20.54 -3.14 6.03
C SER A 5 19.71 -4.39 5.79
N VAL A 6 19.65 -5.25 6.81
CA VAL A 6 18.66 -6.32 6.86
C VAL A 6 17.31 -5.61 6.89
N PHE A 7 16.62 -5.62 5.76
CA PHE A 7 15.27 -5.07 5.61
C PHE A 7 14.38 -5.79 6.61
N ASN A 8 14.18 -5.19 7.79
CA ASN A 8 13.37 -5.80 8.82
C ASN A 8 11.93 -5.77 8.31
N LEU A 9 11.41 -6.94 7.93
CA LEU A 9 10.06 -7.11 7.38
C LEU A 9 8.96 -6.54 8.29
N ARG A 10 9.25 -6.28 9.56
CA ARG A 10 8.36 -5.63 10.54
C ARG A 10 8.58 -4.11 10.69
N GLN A 11 9.35 -3.48 9.81
CA GLN A 11 9.52 -2.03 9.83
C GLN A 11 9.13 -1.40 8.49
N SER A 12 8.44 -0.28 8.56
CA SER A 12 8.12 0.57 7.41
C SER A 12 8.22 2.03 7.79
N PHE A 13 9.15 2.78 7.18
CA PHE A 13 9.32 4.22 7.45
C PHE A 13 9.49 4.54 8.95
N GLY A 14 10.24 3.69 9.67
CA GLY A 14 10.45 3.85 11.11
C GLY A 14 9.24 3.49 11.98
N LEU A 15 8.14 3.01 11.39
CA LEU A 15 7.01 2.43 12.12
C LEU A 15 7.22 0.93 12.28
N GLU A 16 6.92 0.44 13.48
CA GLU A 16 6.83 -0.99 13.75
C GLU A 16 5.51 -1.53 13.22
N LEU A 17 5.58 -2.70 12.57
CA LEU A 17 4.42 -3.40 12.02
C LEU A 17 4.12 -4.62 12.88
N ASP A 18 2.82 -4.81 13.17
CA ASP A 18 2.34 -6.01 13.87
C ASP A 18 2.63 -7.29 13.07
N MET A 19 2.68 -7.17 11.74
CA MET A 19 2.94 -8.27 10.81
C MET A 19 3.95 -7.90 9.73
N PRO A 20 4.71 -8.88 9.21
CA PRO A 20 5.55 -8.70 8.03
C PRO A 20 4.77 -8.14 6.84
N MET A 21 5.35 -7.17 6.14
CA MET A 21 4.78 -6.64 4.90
C MET A 21 5.22 -7.46 3.69
N ASP A 22 4.29 -7.72 2.78
CA ASP A 22 4.53 -8.37 1.50
C ASP A 22 5.59 -7.62 0.66
N ALA A 23 6.62 -8.34 0.19
CA ALA A 23 7.73 -7.71 -0.55
C ALA A 23 7.25 -7.04 -1.85
N GLY A 24 6.28 -7.64 -2.54
CA GLY A 24 5.74 -7.13 -3.81
C GLY A 24 4.85 -5.89 -3.68
N ILE A 25 4.54 -5.42 -2.47
CA ILE A 25 3.80 -4.16 -2.23
C ILE A 25 4.58 -3.15 -1.41
N ALA A 26 5.63 -3.58 -0.70
CA ALA A 26 6.39 -2.76 0.22
C ALA A 26 6.85 -1.42 -0.39
N PRO A 27 7.47 -1.36 -1.59
CA PRO A 27 7.88 -0.10 -2.22
C PRO A 27 6.72 0.89 -2.43
N TYR A 28 5.51 0.41 -2.75
CA TYR A 28 4.35 1.28 -2.95
C TYR A 28 3.82 1.82 -1.62
N VAL A 29 3.73 0.97 -0.58
CA VAL A 29 3.34 1.38 0.79
C VAL A 29 4.30 2.44 1.31
N HIS A 30 5.59 2.23 1.07
CA HIS A 30 6.68 3.12 1.41
C HIS A 30 6.54 4.50 0.79
N VAL A 31 6.32 4.59 -0.53
CA VAL A 31 6.07 5.86 -1.22
C VAL A 31 4.88 6.61 -0.61
N LEU A 32 3.74 5.92 -0.40
CA LEU A 32 2.55 6.56 0.13
C LEU A 32 2.75 7.05 1.57
N ARG A 33 3.33 6.23 2.45
CA ARG A 33 3.59 6.60 3.85
C ARG A 33 4.58 7.76 3.97
N ARG A 34 5.61 7.80 3.12
CA ARG A 34 6.59 8.90 3.08
C ARG A 34 5.94 10.25 2.83
N GLU A 35 4.93 10.27 1.97
CA GLU A 35 4.18 11.48 1.58
C GLU A 35 2.95 11.73 2.49
N GLY A 36 2.89 11.03 3.63
CA GLY A 36 1.90 11.26 4.67
C GLY A 36 0.53 10.66 4.37
N ILE A 37 0.45 9.53 3.65
CA ILE A 37 -0.76 8.71 3.57
C ILE A 37 -0.74 7.66 4.70
N GLU A 38 -1.80 7.64 5.50
CA GLU A 38 -1.95 6.72 6.63
C GLU A 38 -2.52 5.37 6.17
N THR A 39 -1.65 4.44 5.78
CA THR A 39 -2.06 3.09 5.33
C THR A 39 -2.21 2.12 6.50
N TYR A 40 -3.24 1.26 6.44
CA TYR A 40 -3.54 0.27 7.49
C TYR A 40 -3.59 -1.17 6.99
N GLU A 41 -3.77 -1.39 5.69
CA GLU A 41 -3.79 -2.74 5.08
C GLU A 41 -3.09 -2.69 3.72
N SER A 42 -2.36 -3.75 3.40
CA SER A 42 -1.72 -3.91 2.09
C SER A 42 -1.62 -5.37 1.72
N CYS A 43 -1.70 -5.66 0.42
CA CYS A 43 -1.51 -6.98 -0.14
C CYS A 43 -0.77 -6.87 -1.47
N GLN A 44 0.23 -7.73 -1.72
CA GLN A 44 0.90 -7.76 -3.04
C GLN A 44 0.04 -8.36 -4.16
N GLY A 45 -1.02 -9.08 -3.80
CA GLY A 45 -1.89 -9.76 -4.75
C GLY A 45 -1.24 -10.95 -5.47
N GLY A 46 -2.00 -11.60 -6.34
CA GLY A 46 -1.57 -12.78 -7.10
C GLY A 46 -1.95 -14.12 -6.44
N PRO A 47 -1.47 -15.26 -6.97
CA PRO A 47 -1.84 -16.58 -6.48
C PRO A 47 -1.57 -16.76 -4.98
N GLY A 48 -2.60 -17.17 -4.23
CA GLY A 48 -2.51 -17.35 -2.78
C GLY A 48 -2.78 -16.09 -1.93
N HIS A 49 -3.04 -14.95 -2.56
CA HIS A 49 -3.41 -13.71 -1.88
C HIS A 49 -4.91 -13.43 -1.96
N VAL A 50 -5.41 -12.63 -1.02
CA VAL A 50 -6.83 -12.24 -0.92
C VAL A 50 -7.25 -11.36 -2.10
N PHE A 51 -6.33 -10.51 -2.57
CA PHE A 51 -6.56 -9.63 -3.70
C PHE A 51 -5.91 -10.20 -4.97
N PRO A 52 -6.54 -10.07 -6.14
CA PRO A 52 -5.91 -10.46 -7.39
C PRO A 52 -4.74 -9.52 -7.73
N GLU A 53 -4.93 -8.22 -7.53
CA GLU A 53 -3.95 -7.17 -7.82
C GLU A 53 -3.33 -6.57 -6.53
N PRO A 54 -2.11 -6.03 -6.62
CA PRO A 54 -1.50 -5.30 -5.51
C PRO A 54 -2.40 -4.14 -5.05
N THR A 55 -2.73 -4.14 -3.77
CA THR A 55 -3.77 -3.27 -3.19
C THR A 55 -3.30 -2.69 -1.86
N ILE A 56 -3.55 -1.39 -1.65
CA ILE A 56 -3.30 -0.70 -0.38
C ILE A 56 -4.59 0.01 0.05
N ARG A 57 -4.95 -0.15 1.32
CA ARG A 57 -6.01 0.62 1.96
C ARG A 57 -5.48 1.60 2.99
N PHE A 58 -6.14 2.75 3.07
CA PHE A 58 -5.69 3.88 3.87
C PHE A 58 -6.85 4.73 4.39
N HIS A 59 -6.58 5.44 5.48
CA HIS A 59 -7.51 6.38 6.10
C HIS A 59 -7.45 7.74 5.41
N GLY A 60 -8.47 8.57 5.62
CA GLY A 60 -8.44 9.98 5.25
C GLY A 60 -9.79 10.57 4.86
N GLY A 61 -9.79 11.88 4.59
CA GLY A 61 -10.98 12.64 4.21
C GLY A 61 -11.45 12.36 2.78
N ARG A 62 -12.43 13.14 2.30
CA ARG A 62 -12.98 13.02 0.92
C ARG A 62 -11.94 13.25 -0.18
N GLY A 63 -10.82 13.92 0.13
CA GLY A 63 -9.75 14.22 -0.80
C GLY A 63 -8.61 13.18 -0.82
N GLU A 64 -8.56 12.25 0.13
CA GLU A 64 -7.34 11.47 0.35
C GLU A 64 -7.02 10.54 -0.82
N GLY A 65 -8.04 9.95 -1.46
CA GLY A 65 -7.85 9.14 -2.65
C GLY A 65 -7.18 9.91 -3.79
N PHE A 66 -7.54 11.19 -3.98
CA PHE A 66 -6.94 12.04 -5.02
C PHE A 66 -5.50 12.41 -4.68
N LYS A 67 -5.21 12.66 -3.40
CA LYS A 67 -3.84 12.90 -2.93
C LYS A 67 -2.97 11.66 -3.15
N ALA A 68 -3.45 10.48 -2.76
CA ALA A 68 -2.75 9.21 -2.98
C ALA A 68 -2.52 8.93 -4.48
N PHE A 69 -3.52 9.20 -5.32
CA PHE A 69 -3.39 9.10 -6.78
C PHE A 69 -2.28 10.01 -7.33
N ALA A 70 -2.28 11.28 -6.92
CA ALA A 70 -1.30 12.26 -7.36
C ALA A 70 0.11 11.83 -6.95
N ILE A 71 0.32 11.45 -5.68
CA ILE A 71 1.59 10.93 -5.18
C ILE A 71 2.04 9.71 -5.99
N ALA A 72 1.18 8.70 -6.11
CA ALA A 72 1.52 7.46 -6.81
C ALA A 72 1.92 7.72 -8.26
N THR A 73 1.18 8.57 -8.97
CA THR A 73 1.48 8.93 -10.37
C THR A 73 2.76 9.75 -10.48
N THR A 74 3.02 10.69 -9.57
CA THR A 74 4.27 11.47 -9.52
C THR A 74 5.50 10.58 -9.33
N HIS A 75 5.35 9.48 -8.59
CA HIS A 75 6.41 8.47 -8.39
C HIS A 75 6.44 7.37 -9.48
N GLY A 76 5.63 7.49 -10.53
CA GLY A 76 5.59 6.51 -11.61
C GLY A 76 5.00 5.15 -11.23
N LEU A 77 4.24 5.06 -10.14
CA LEU A 77 3.60 3.81 -9.73
C LEU A 77 2.48 3.43 -10.71
N PRO A 78 2.31 2.14 -11.04
CA PRO A 78 1.40 1.69 -12.08
C PRO A 78 -0.05 1.61 -11.56
N VAL A 79 -0.65 2.76 -11.24
CA VAL A 79 -2.01 2.83 -10.69
C VAL A 79 -3.03 2.25 -11.68
N TYR A 80 -3.84 1.32 -11.20
CA TYR A 80 -4.96 0.72 -11.91
C TYR A 80 -6.29 1.35 -11.51
N ALA A 81 -6.53 1.55 -10.21
CA ALA A 81 -7.77 2.11 -9.70
C ALA A 81 -7.58 2.83 -8.36
N VAL A 82 -8.45 3.81 -8.11
CA VAL A 82 -8.65 4.41 -6.79
C VAL A 82 -10.14 4.35 -6.47
N ARG A 83 -10.47 3.83 -5.29
CA ARG A 83 -11.86 3.57 -4.89
C ARG A 83 -12.11 4.10 -3.50
N ARG A 84 -13.35 4.55 -3.29
CA ARG A 84 -13.89 4.80 -1.96
C ARG A 84 -14.90 3.71 -1.65
N ILE A 85 -14.63 2.92 -0.64
CA ILE A 85 -15.38 1.70 -0.34
C ILE A 85 -16.02 1.79 1.05
N TRP A 86 -17.12 1.07 1.21
CA TRP A 86 -17.71 0.74 2.50
C TRP A 86 -17.72 -0.77 2.62
N THR A 87 -17.33 -1.27 3.78
CA THR A 87 -17.46 -2.70 4.13
C THR A 87 -18.72 -2.91 4.95
N VAL A 88 -19.10 -4.17 5.09
CA VAL A 88 -20.14 -4.56 6.04
C VAL A 88 -19.48 -5.47 7.07
N ASP A 89 -19.29 -4.96 8.28
CA ASP A 89 -18.67 -5.69 9.38
C ASP A 89 -19.72 -5.90 10.48
N ASP A 90 -19.95 -7.16 10.84
CA ASP A 90 -20.99 -7.58 11.80
C ASP A 90 -22.41 -7.03 11.48
N GLY A 91 -22.73 -6.91 10.19
CA GLY A 91 -24.00 -6.39 9.70
C GLY A 91 -24.11 -4.86 9.63
N GLU A 92 -23.06 -4.14 10.00
CA GLU A 92 -23.03 -2.67 9.98
C GLU A 92 -22.17 -2.12 8.84
N LEU A 93 -22.55 -0.97 8.28
CA LEU A 93 -21.72 -0.29 7.29
C LEU A 93 -20.51 0.35 7.97
N THR A 94 -19.30 -0.08 7.58
CA THR A 94 -18.04 0.46 8.09
C THR A 94 -17.29 1.24 7.01
N GLY A 95 -16.65 2.34 7.42
CA GLY A 95 -15.87 3.21 6.56
C GLY A 95 -16.42 4.64 6.51
N PRO A 96 -16.27 5.38 5.39
CA PRO A 96 -15.62 4.96 4.15
C PRO A 96 -14.11 4.78 4.29
N PHE A 97 -13.58 3.81 3.56
CA PHE A 97 -12.15 3.61 3.39
C PHE A 97 -11.71 3.98 1.97
N TRP A 98 -10.44 4.30 1.83
CA TRP A 98 -9.81 4.46 0.53
C TRP A 98 -9.01 3.21 0.17
N GLU A 99 -9.06 2.87 -1.11
CA GLU A 99 -8.30 1.79 -1.71
C GLU A 99 -7.59 2.32 -2.96
N ILE A 100 -6.31 1.99 -3.11
CA ILE A 100 -5.55 2.19 -4.34
C ILE A 100 -5.00 0.84 -4.81
N VAL A 101 -5.18 0.56 -6.08
CA VAL A 101 -4.82 -0.71 -6.73
C VAL A 101 -3.81 -0.44 -7.82
N PHE A 102 -2.82 -1.33 -7.96
CA PHE A 102 -1.74 -1.24 -8.93
C PHE A 102 -1.83 -2.39 -9.95
N ARG A 103 -1.33 -2.19 -11.17
CA ARG A 103 -1.40 -3.21 -12.24
C ARG A 103 -0.47 -4.39 -11.98
N GLU A 104 0.64 -4.15 -11.31
CA GLU A 104 1.71 -5.12 -11.11
C GLU A 104 2.41 -4.89 -9.78
N GLN A 105 2.97 -5.96 -9.22
CA GLN A 105 3.76 -5.93 -8.00
C GLN A 105 4.99 -5.02 -8.21
N ALA A 106 5.44 -4.41 -7.12
CA ALA A 106 6.71 -3.70 -7.14
C ALA A 106 7.83 -4.70 -7.45
N GLN A 107 8.65 -4.36 -8.44
CA GLN A 107 9.89 -5.10 -8.69
C GLN A 107 10.87 -4.78 -7.55
N SER A 108 11.52 -5.80 -7.00
CA SER A 108 12.64 -5.60 -6.07
C SER A 108 13.73 -4.80 -6.78
N GLU A 109 14.29 -3.76 -6.14
CA GLU A 109 15.43 -3.02 -6.69
C GLU A 109 16.51 -4.00 -7.17
N GLY A 110 16.76 -4.02 -8.49
CA GLY A 110 17.65 -4.99 -9.09
C GLY A 110 17.84 -4.97 -10.61
N ASP A 111 17.22 -4.06 -11.37
CA ASP A 111 17.46 -3.93 -12.83
C ASP A 111 17.16 -2.52 -13.35
N PHE A 112 17.98 -1.54 -12.95
CA PHE A 112 18.16 -0.27 -13.68
C PHE A 112 19.65 0.09 -13.76
#